data_AF-A0A6J4KYI9-F1
#
_entry.id   AF-A0A6J4KYI9-F1
#
_cell.length_a   1.000
_cell.length_b   1.000
_cell.length_c   1.000
_cell.angle_alpha   90.00
_cell.angle_beta   90.00
_cell.angle_gamma   90.00
#
_symmetry.space_group_name_H-M   'P 1'
#
loop_
_entity.id
_entity.type
_entity.pdbx_description
1 polymer ?
#
loop_
_entity_poly.entity_id
_entity_poly.type
_entity_poly.pdbx_seq_one_letter_code
_entity_poly.pdbx_strand_id
1 'polypeptide(L)' 'MSGDDLAAALAVRLRDAHRRVATWPGPDDQKARLTRRLIALTDASKHDLHRASVRLERLLADLDAGRLPAGDGDEPDR' A
#
# COMPACT_ATOMS: atom_id res chain seq x y z
N MET A 1 -8.14 -12.27 17.67
CA MET A 1 -8.47 -11.15 16.78
C MET A 1 -9.56 -11.64 15.84
N SER A 2 -10.73 -11.04 15.90
CA SER A 2 -11.81 -11.33 14.94
C SER A 2 -11.46 -10.73 13.57
N GLY A 3 -12.07 -11.22 12.49
CA GLY A 3 -11.83 -10.67 11.14
C GLY A 3 -12.12 -9.17 11.04
N ASP A 4 -13.06 -8.68 11.84
CA ASP A 4 -13.39 -7.25 11.97
C ASP A 4 -12.25 -6.43 12.59
N ASP A 5 -11.55 -6.96 13.60
CA ASP A 5 -10.37 -6.33 14.20
C ASP A 5 -9.24 -6.18 13.17
N LEU A 6 -9.08 -7.19 12.31
CA LEU A 6 -8.06 -7.20 11.25
C LEU A 6 -8.39 -6.15 10.18
N ALA A 7 -9.66 -6.04 9.78
CA ALA A 7 -10.12 -5.03 8.82
C ALA A 7 -9.93 -3.62 9.38
N ALA A 8 -10.30 -3.38 10.64
CA ALA A 8 -10.12 -2.09 11.30
C ALA A 8 -8.63 -1.71 11.40
N ALA A 9 -7.77 -2.65 11.81
CA ALA A 9 -6.33 -2.43 11.88
C ALA A 9 -5.73 -2.11 10.50
N LEU A 10 -6.16 -2.82 9.45
CA LEU A 10 -5.70 -2.57 8.09
C LEU A 10 -6.15 -1.21 7.57
N ALA A 11 -7.40 -0.80 7.85
CA ALA A 11 -7.92 0.52 7.47
C ALA A 11 -7.10 1.67 8.10
N VAL A 12 -6.71 1.54 9.37
CA VAL A 12 -5.83 2.50 10.05
C VAL A 12 -4.47 2.58 9.37
N ARG A 13 -3.87 1.43 9.04
CA ARG A 13 -2.57 1.37 8.34
C ARG A 13 -2.64 1.98 6.94
N LEU A 14 -3.69 1.71 6.18
CA LEU A 14 -3.91 2.30 4.85
C LEU A 14 -4.01 3.83 4.93
N ARG A 15 -4.75 4.34 5.92
CA ARG A 15 -4.87 5.79 6.14
C ARG A 15 -3.53 6.42 6.49
N ASP A 16 -2.74 5.79 7.35
CA ASP A 16 -1.39 6.27 7.68
C ASP A 16 -0.48 6.27 6.45
N ALA A 17 -0.51 5.21 5.65
CA ALA A 17 0.25 5.12 4.41
C ALA A 17 -0.13 6.26 3.43
N HIS A 18 -1.43 6.54 3.25
CA HIS A 18 -1.89 7.68 2.44
C HIS A 18 -1.30 9.02 2.91
N ARG A 19 -1.25 9.25 4.22
CA ARG A 19 -0.66 10.48 4.78
C ARG A 19 0.83 10.56 4.51
N ARG A 20 1.56 9.46 4.72
CA ARG A 20 3.01 9.39 4.46
C ARG A 20 3.33 9.69 3.00
N VAL A 21 2.60 9.09 2.06
CA VAL A 21 2.76 9.33 0.62
C VAL A 21 2.46 10.79 0.27
N ALA A 22 1.43 11.39 0.86
CA ALA A 22 1.10 12.81 0.63
C ALA A 22 2.21 13.76 1.10
N THR A 23 2.87 13.45 2.21
CA THR A 23 3.98 14.26 2.77
C THR A 23 5.36 13.84 2.28
N TRP A 24 5.46 12.79 1.45
CA TRP A 24 6.73 12.24 1.03
C TRP A 24 7.47 13.25 0.12
N PRO A 25 8.78 13.50 0.32
CA PRO A 25 9.50 14.55 -0.40
C PRO A 25 9.98 14.14 -1.81
N GLY A 26 9.65 12.95 -2.31
CA GLY A 26 10.15 12.48 -3.60
C GLY A 26 9.39 13.02 -4.82
N PRO A 27 9.82 12.63 -6.05
CA PRO A 27 9.27 13.13 -7.31
C PRO A 27 7.77 12.83 -7.48
N ASP A 28 7.06 13.73 -8.18
CA ASP A 28 5.62 13.60 -8.41
C ASP A 28 5.24 12.31 -9.15
N ASP A 29 6.05 11.86 -10.11
CA ASP A 29 5.84 10.57 -10.78
C ASP A 29 5.86 9.39 -9.81
N GLN A 30 6.77 9.42 -8.83
CA GLN A 30 6.85 8.38 -7.80
C GLN A 30 5.68 8.48 -6.82
N LYS A 31 5.26 9.69 -6.41
CA LYS A 31 4.04 9.91 -5.61
C LYS A 31 2.80 9.35 -6.31
N ALA A 32 2.66 9.60 -7.62
CA ALA A 32 1.54 9.12 -8.41
C ALA A 32 1.52 7.58 -8.52
N ARG A 33 2.69 6.93 -8.59
CA ARG A 33 2.80 5.46 -8.53
C ARG A 33 2.43 4.90 -7.16
N LEU A 34 2.94 5.49 -6.07
CA LEU A 34 2.57 5.13 -4.69
C LEU A 34 1.06 5.25 -4.47
N THR A 35 0.47 6.36 -4.91
CA THR A 35 -0.97 6.61 -4.76
C THR A 35 -1.79 5.56 -5.51
N ARG A 36 -1.41 5.23 -6.75
CA ARG A 36 -2.08 4.16 -7.53
C ARG A 36 -1.99 2.79 -6.85
N ARG A 37 -0.83 2.45 -6.28
CA ARG A 37 -0.65 1.20 -5.51
C ARG A 37 -1.52 1.17 -4.26
N LEU A 38 -1.62 2.27 -3.52
CA LEU A 38 -2.50 2.37 -2.35
C LEU A 38 -3.98 2.18 -2.70
N ILE A 39 -4.43 2.72 -3.84
CA ILE A 39 -5.80 2.52 -4.32
C ILE A 39 -6.04 1.04 -4.63
N ALA A 40 -5.14 0.38 -5.36
CA ALA A 40 -5.24 -1.05 -5.68
C ALA A 40 -5.23 -1.92 -4.41
N LEU A 41 -4.41 -1.57 -3.41
CA LEU A 41 -4.35 -2.21 -2.10
C LEU A 41 -5.65 -2.06 -1.32
N THR A 42 -6.25 -0.88 -1.34
CA THR A 42 -7.54 -0.61 -0.69
C THR A 42 -8.65 -1.44 -1.32
N ASP A 43 -8.64 -1.59 -2.64
CA ASP A 43 -9.62 -2.44 -3.32
C ASP A 43 -9.40 -3.93 -3.00
N ALA A 44 -8.15 -4.40 -3.08
CA ALA A 44 -7.79 -5.76 -2.69
C ALA A 44 -8.16 -6.08 -1.24
N SER A 45 -8.07 -5.12 -0.31
CA SER A 45 -8.42 -5.33 1.10
C SER A 45 -9.88 -5.70 1.32
N LYS A 46 -10.79 -5.32 0.41
CA LYS A 46 -12.21 -5.67 0.49
C LYS A 46 -12.45 -7.16 0.19
N HIS A 47 -11.52 -7.79 -0.53
CA HIS A 47 -11.63 -9.17 -0.99
C HIS A 47 -10.67 -10.10 -0.23
N ASP A 48 -9.47 -9.62 0.08
CA ASP A 48 -8.42 -10.38 0.75
C ASP A 48 -7.60 -9.46 1.68
N LEU A 49 -8.00 -9.45 2.95
CA LEU A 49 -7.32 -8.68 4.01
C LEU A 49 -5.88 -9.13 4.22
N HIS A 50 -5.58 -10.42 4.05
CA HIS A 50 -4.25 -10.96 4.31
C HIS A 50 -3.28 -10.55 3.20
N ARG A 51 -3.65 -10.77 1.94
CA ARG A 51 -2.87 -10.35 0.77
C ARG A 51 -2.66 -8.84 0.75
N ALA A 52 -3.69 -8.06 1.11
CA ALA A 52 -3.57 -6.61 1.23
C ALA A 52 -2.62 -6.19 2.35
N SER A 53 -2.65 -6.85 3.51
CA SER A 53 -1.75 -6.54 4.62
C SER A 53 -0.28 -6.76 4.25
N VAL A 54 0.06 -7.91 3.66
CA VAL A 54 1.43 -8.22 3.23
C VAL A 54 1.94 -7.23 2.17
N ARG A 55 1.09 -6.89 1.19
CA ARG A 55 1.45 -5.91 0.16
C ARG A 55 1.62 -4.51 0.71
N LEU A 56 0.84 -4.11 1.72
CA LEU A 56 0.98 -2.83 2.39
C LEU A 56 2.29 -2.75 3.16
N GLU A 57 2.68 -3.81 3.87
CA GLU A 57 3.94 -3.87 4.61
C GLU A 57 5.14 -3.75 3.66
N ARG A 58 5.10 -4.42 2.51
CA ARG A 58 6.14 -4.28 1.48
C ARG A 58 6.21 -2.86 0.92
N LEU A 59 5.06 -2.24 0.63
CA LEU A 59 5.00 -0.87 0.14
C LEU A 59 5.61 0.12 1.15
N LEU A 60 5.31 -0.04 2.44
CA LEU A 60 5.87 0.80 3.50
C LEU A 60 7.38 0.60 3.65
N ALA A 61 7.86 -0.64 3.59
CA ALA A 61 9.29 -0.93 3.64
C ALA A 61 10.05 -0.30 2.44
N ASP A 62 9.46 -0.35 1.25
CA ASP A 62 9.99 0.29 0.04
C ASP A 62 9.99 1.83 0.17
N LEU A 63 8.91 2.40 0.72
CA LEU A 63 8.80 3.84 1.00
C LEU A 63 9.86 4.31 2.00
N ASP A 64 10.03 3.58 3.11
CA ASP A 64 11.01 3.88 4.16
C ASP A 64 12.45 3.72 3.64
N ALA A 65 12.69 2.78 2.73
CA ALA A 65 13.97 2.62 2.07
C ALA A 65 14.25 3.69 0.98
N GLY A 66 13.27 4.55 0.66
CA GLY A 66 13.37 5.51 -0.44
C GLY A 66 13.46 4.85 -1.81
N ARG A 67 13.04 3.59 -1.92
CA ARG A 67 13.10 2.79 -3.15
C ARG A 67 11.68 2.56 -3.64
N LEU A 68 11.23 3.30 -4.65
CA LEU A 68 10.22 2.70 -5.53
C LEU A 68 10.95 1.78 -6.52
N PRO A 69 10.61 0.49 -6.60
CA PRO A 69 11.07 -0.30 -7.72
C PRO A 69 10.58 0.36 -9.01
N ALA A 70 11.49 0.56 -9.96
CA ALA A 70 11.20 1.21 -11.25
C ALA A 70 10.13 0.49 -12.08
N GLY A 71 9.75 -0.73 -11.70
CA GLY A 71 8.66 -1.49 -12.31
C GLY A 71 7.36 -1.36 -11.53
N ASP A 72 6.37 -0.72 -12.15
CA ASP A 72 4.99 -1.19 -12.09
C ASP A 72 4.89 -2.43 -12.99
N GLY A 73 5.59 -3.49 -12.60
CA GLY A 73 5.34 -4.80 -13.19
C GLY A 73 4.14 -5.36 -12.45
N ASP A 74 2.97 -5.22 -13.06
CA ASP A 74 1.94 -6.26 -13.11
C ASP A 74 2.45 -7.55 -12.45
N GLU A 75 2.05 -7.80 -11.20
CA GLU A 75 2.19 -9.15 -10.65
C GLU A 75 1.03 -9.89 -11.33
N PRO A 76 1.28 -10.71 -12.37
CA PRO A 76 0.20 -11.39 -13.04
C PRO A 76 -0.45 -12.25 -11.97
N ASP A 77 -1.76 -12.11 -11.83
CA ASP A 77 -2.56 -12.99 -10.99
C ASP A 77 -2.28 -14.43 -11.46
N ARG A 78 -1.62 -15.20 -10.61
CA ARG A 78 -1.39 -16.63 -10.77
C ARG A 78 -1.76 -17.33 -9.47
#